data_AF-A0A2J8STN1-F1
#
_entry.id   AF-A0A2J8STN1-F1
#
_cell.length_a   1.000
_cell.length_b   1.000
_cell.length_c   1.000
_cell.angle_alpha   90.00
_cell.angle_beta   90.00
_cell.angle_gamma   90.00
#
_symmetry.space_group_name_H-M   'P 1'
#
loop_
_entity.id
_entity.type
_entity.pdbx_description
1 polymer ?
#
loop_
_entity_poly.entity_id
_entity_poly.type
_entity_poly.pdbx_seq_one_letter_code
_entity_poly.pdbx_strand_id
1 'polypeptide(L)'
;GDLRRIKNAIGVARKVLEHTTHTLLVGESATKFAESMGFINEDLSTSVSEALHSDWLARNCQPNYWRNVIPDPSKYCGPYKPPGILKQDIPIHKETEDDRAHDTIGMVVIHKTGGIAAGTSTNGDSPIPGAGAYADD
;
A
#
# COMPACT_ATOMS: atom_id res chain seq x y z
N GLY A 1 -2.60 8.09 -1.29
CA GLY A 1 -2.62 6.63 -1.54
C GLY A 1 -2.17 6.33 -2.96
N ASP A 2 -1.58 5.17 -3.24
CA ASP A 2 -1.00 4.83 -4.56
C ASP A 2 -0.13 5.97 -5.15
N LEU A 3 0.73 6.58 -4.33
CA LEU A 3 1.67 7.60 -4.77
C LEU A 3 2.83 6.91 -5.48
N ARG A 4 3.09 7.26 -6.73
CA ARG A 4 4.12 6.61 -7.55
C ARG A 4 5.29 7.53 -7.80
N ARG A 5 6.49 6.95 -7.89
CA ARG A 5 7.74 7.61 -8.32
C ARG A 5 8.22 8.75 -7.43
N ILE A 6 7.69 8.88 -6.22
CA ILE A 6 8.14 9.85 -5.23
C ILE A 6 8.64 9.11 -4.00
N LYS A 7 9.94 9.23 -3.71
CA LYS A 7 10.58 8.50 -2.61
C LYS A 7 10.09 8.92 -1.23
N ASN A 8 9.87 10.22 -1.02
CA ASN A 8 9.46 10.76 0.29
C ASN A 8 7.93 10.91 0.39
N ALA A 9 7.22 9.79 0.52
CA ALA A 9 5.76 9.78 0.59
C ALA A 9 5.20 10.54 1.81
N ILE A 10 5.82 10.43 2.99
CA ILE A 10 5.37 11.14 4.19
C ILE A 10 5.56 12.66 4.07
N GLY A 11 6.61 13.11 3.37
CA GLY A 11 6.80 14.51 3.03
C GLY A 11 5.67 15.05 2.14
N VAL A 12 5.22 14.26 1.16
CA VAL A 12 4.06 14.62 0.32
C VAL A 12 2.79 14.68 1.14
N ALA A 13 2.55 13.69 2.02
CA ALA A 13 1.38 13.69 2.91
C ALA A 13 1.35 14.94 3.81
N ARG A 14 2.51 15.36 4.34
CA ARG A 14 2.64 16.62 5.07
C ARG A 14 2.32 17.83 4.20
N LYS A 15 2.75 17.86 2.94
CA LYS A 15 2.41 18.95 2.00
C LYS A 15 0.92 19.00 1.66
N VAL A 16 0.24 17.85 1.58
CA VAL A 16 -1.22 17.80 1.44
C VAL A 16 -1.91 18.45 2.64
N LEU A 17 -1.48 18.11 3.85
CA LEU A 17 -2.00 18.69 5.11
C LEU A 17 -1.77 20.21 5.18
N GLU A 18 -0.58 20.68 4.81
CA GLU A 18 -0.18 22.10 4.96
C GLU A 18 -0.70 23.01 3.84
N HIS A 19 -0.94 22.49 2.62
CA HIS A 19 -1.17 23.33 1.43
C HIS A 19 -2.40 22.98 0.61
N THR A 20 -3.30 22.15 1.13
CA THR A 20 -4.57 21.84 0.46
C THR A 20 -5.70 21.81 1.46
N THR A 21 -6.93 21.95 0.98
CA THR A 21 -8.15 21.71 1.77
C THR A 21 -8.57 20.24 1.75
N HIS A 22 -7.81 19.38 1.07
CA HIS A 22 -8.08 17.95 0.95
C HIS A 22 -7.32 17.16 2.00
N THR A 23 -7.90 16.05 2.44
CA THR A 23 -7.25 15.13 3.39
C THR A 23 -6.45 14.03 2.69
N LEU A 24 -6.80 13.71 1.44
CA LEU A 24 -6.21 12.58 0.71
C LEU A 24 -6.12 12.88 -0.79
N LEU A 25 -4.93 12.70 -1.34
CA LEU A 25 -4.70 12.61 -2.79
C LEU A 25 -4.26 11.20 -3.15
N VAL A 26 -4.66 10.73 -4.33
CA VAL A 26 -4.35 9.36 -4.79
C VAL A 26 -3.84 9.29 -6.23
N GLY A 27 -3.05 8.25 -6.51
CA GLY A 27 -2.63 7.89 -7.86
C GLY A 27 -1.73 8.93 -8.53
N GLU A 28 -1.83 8.99 -9.86
CA GLU A 28 -1.02 9.86 -10.70
C GLU A 28 -1.20 11.36 -10.38
N SER A 29 -2.40 11.77 -9.96
CA SER A 29 -2.64 13.16 -9.53
C SER A 29 -1.88 13.52 -8.26
N ALA A 30 -1.67 12.56 -7.35
CA ALA A 30 -0.83 12.79 -6.17
C ALA A 30 0.64 12.98 -6.56
N THR A 31 1.13 12.26 -7.58
CA THR A 31 2.48 12.47 -8.11
C THR A 31 2.65 13.85 -8.73
N LYS A 32 1.69 14.30 -9.56
CA LYS A 32 1.69 15.66 -10.13
C LYS A 32 1.69 16.76 -9.07
N PHE A 33 0.92 16.57 -8.00
CA PHE A 33 0.96 17.46 -6.84
C PHE A 33 2.33 17.46 -6.15
N ALA A 34 2.93 16.29 -5.95
CA ALA A 34 4.26 16.19 -5.36
C ALA A 34 5.31 16.92 -6.21
N GLU A 35 5.29 16.74 -7.53
CA GLU A 35 6.20 17.46 -8.44
C GLU A 35 6.02 18.98 -8.33
N SER A 36 4.79 19.49 -8.26
CA SER A 36 4.54 20.92 -8.11
C SER A 36 4.97 21.48 -6.75
N MET A 37 5.06 20.61 -5.73
CA MET A 37 5.62 20.92 -4.40
C MET A 37 7.15 20.75 -4.33
N GLY A 38 7.81 20.43 -5.45
CA GLY A 38 9.28 20.35 -5.55
C GLY A 38 9.88 18.98 -5.25
N PHE A 39 9.07 17.91 -5.19
CA PHE A 39 9.60 16.55 -5.07
C PHE A 39 10.11 16.02 -6.42
N ILE A 40 11.14 15.17 -6.37
CA ILE A 40 11.74 14.55 -7.56
C ILE A 40 10.93 13.30 -7.93
N ASN A 41 10.54 13.22 -9.21
CA ASN A 41 9.97 12.02 -9.82
C ASN A 41 11.11 11.11 -10.30
N GLU A 42 11.26 9.96 -9.66
CA GLU A 42 12.34 9.00 -9.92
C GLU A 42 11.82 7.56 -9.87
N ASP A 43 12.56 6.64 -10.49
CA ASP A 43 12.30 5.22 -10.34
C ASP A 43 12.68 4.77 -8.92
N LEU A 44 11.75 4.07 -8.26
CA LEU A 44 11.94 3.55 -6.91
C LEU A 44 12.36 2.08 -6.91
N SER A 45 12.43 1.47 -8.09
CA SER A 45 12.85 0.08 -8.28
C SER A 45 14.34 -0.06 -7.96
N THR A 46 14.65 -1.13 -7.24
CA THR A 46 16.02 -1.58 -6.99
C THR A 46 16.25 -2.91 -7.69
N SER A 47 17.51 -3.22 -8.01
CA SER A 47 17.86 -4.52 -8.59
C SER A 47 17.37 -5.71 -7.75
N VAL A 48 17.33 -5.55 -6.42
CA VAL A 48 16.79 -6.54 -5.50
C VAL A 48 15.27 -6.69 -5.67
N SER A 49 14.52 -5.58 -5.68
CA SER A 49 13.07 -5.64 -5.84
C SER A 49 12.64 -6.17 -7.22
N GLU A 50 13.41 -5.85 -8.27
CA GLU A 50 13.17 -6.36 -9.61
C GLU A 50 13.41 -7.87 -9.70
N ALA A 51 14.48 -8.37 -9.08
CA ALA A 51 14.75 -9.80 -9.00
C ALA A 51 13.63 -10.52 -8.23
N LEU A 52 13.23 -10.00 -7.06
CA LEU A 52 12.12 -10.55 -6.27
C LEU A 52 10.80 -10.56 -7.05
N HIS A 53 10.52 -9.49 -7.81
CA HIS A 53 9.33 -9.42 -8.66
C HIS A 53 9.38 -10.46 -9.79
N SER A 54 10.53 -10.60 -10.44
CA SER A 54 10.74 -11.58 -11.51
C SER A 54 10.58 -13.02 -11.01
N ASP A 55 11.15 -13.33 -9.84
CA ASP A 55 11.00 -14.64 -9.18
C ASP A 55 9.56 -14.90 -8.74
N TRP A 56 8.82 -13.87 -8.33
CA TRP A 56 7.40 -13.97 -8.00
C TRP A 56 6.56 -14.26 -9.25
N LEU A 57 6.82 -13.59 -10.38
CA LEU A 57 6.18 -13.87 -11.67
C LEU A 57 6.48 -15.30 -12.15
N ALA A 58 7.74 -15.74 -12.04
CA ALA A 58 8.15 -17.11 -12.39
C ALA A 58 7.47 -18.18 -11.53
N ARG A 59 7.05 -17.83 -10.31
CA ARG A 59 6.31 -18.71 -9.39
C ARG A 59 4.79 -18.54 -9.49
N ASN A 60 4.25 -18.22 -10.67
CA ASN A 60 2.82 -18.01 -10.88
C ASN A 60 2.20 -17.02 -9.87
N CYS A 61 2.94 -15.97 -9.55
CA CYS A 61 2.49 -14.90 -8.68
C CYS A 61 2.17 -15.36 -7.25
N GLN A 62 3.05 -16.23 -6.71
CA GLN A 62 2.98 -16.72 -5.34
C GLN A 62 4.11 -16.15 -4.45
N PRO A 63 3.81 -15.80 -3.18
CA PRO A 63 2.49 -15.83 -2.55
C PRO A 63 1.59 -14.69 -3.05
N ASN A 64 0.27 -14.87 -2.97
CA ASN A 64 -0.70 -13.78 -3.13
C ASN A 64 -1.88 -13.93 -2.16
N TYR A 65 -2.66 -12.85 -2.04
CA TYR A 65 -3.77 -12.73 -1.10
C TYR A 65 -5.15 -12.79 -1.78
N TRP A 66 -5.24 -13.19 -3.05
CA TRP A 66 -6.52 -13.33 -3.73
C TRP A 66 -7.32 -14.49 -3.13
N ARG A 67 -8.56 -14.22 -2.73
CA ARG A 67 -9.49 -15.22 -2.19
C ARG A 67 -10.78 -15.20 -2.99
N ASN A 68 -11.42 -16.35 -3.16
CA ASN A 68 -12.73 -16.49 -3.80
C ASN A 68 -12.77 -15.87 -5.21
N VAL A 69 -11.80 -16.20 -6.05
CA VAL A 69 -11.73 -15.74 -7.43
C VAL A 69 -11.48 -16.90 -8.41
N ILE A 70 -11.84 -16.66 -9.67
CA ILE A 70 -11.58 -17.56 -10.79
C ILE A 70 -10.72 -16.79 -11.82
N PRO A 71 -9.68 -17.42 -12.39
CA PRO A 71 -9.19 -18.78 -12.15
C PRO A 71 -8.49 -18.93 -10.79
N ASP A 72 -8.18 -20.18 -10.39
CA ASP A 72 -7.56 -20.55 -9.11
C ASP A 72 -6.32 -19.68 -8.81
N PRO A 73 -6.34 -18.85 -7.76
CA PRO A 73 -5.27 -17.89 -7.47
C PRO A 73 -3.97 -18.55 -7.02
N SER A 74 -3.96 -19.84 -6.66
CA SER A 74 -2.73 -20.58 -6.34
C SER A 74 -1.97 -21.04 -7.59
N LYS A 75 -2.59 -20.97 -8.77
CA LYS A 75 -2.05 -21.55 -10.02
C LYS A 75 -1.88 -20.54 -11.15
N TYR A 76 -2.72 -19.51 -11.20
CA TYR A 76 -2.77 -18.57 -12.32
C TYR A 76 -2.52 -17.16 -11.83
N CYS A 77 -1.78 -16.34 -12.58
CA CYS A 77 -1.54 -14.93 -12.27
C CYS A 77 -2.61 -14.00 -12.86
N GLY A 78 -3.89 -14.35 -12.71
CA GLY A 78 -5.01 -13.57 -13.22
C GLY A 78 -4.99 -13.33 -14.75
N PRO A 79 -5.79 -12.36 -15.25
CA PRO A 79 -6.71 -11.52 -14.49
C PRO A 79 -7.79 -12.36 -13.79
N TYR A 80 -8.10 -11.99 -12.55
CA TYR A 80 -9.07 -12.70 -11.72
C TYR A 80 -10.46 -12.07 -11.83
N LYS A 81 -11.49 -12.88 -11.63
CA LYS A 81 -12.88 -12.44 -11.58
C LYS A 81 -13.58 -13.06 -10.37
N PRO A 82 -14.53 -12.34 -9.74
CA PRO A 82 -15.39 -12.97 -8.75
C PRO A 82 -16.17 -14.11 -9.40
N PRO A 83 -16.39 -15.23 -8.70
CA PRO A 83 -17.29 -16.26 -9.16
C PRO A 83 -18.69 -15.64 -9.36
N GLY A 84 -19.37 -16.01 -10.45
CA GLY A 84 -20.77 -15.61 -10.64
C GLY A 84 -21.64 -16.09 -9.47
N ILE A 85 -22.80 -15.44 -9.25
CA ILE A 85 -23.74 -15.63 -8.10
C ILE A 85 -24.30 -17.08 -7.95
N LEU A 86 -23.82 -18.06 -8.71
CA LEU A 86 -24.18 -19.45 -8.52
C LEU A 86 -23.38 -20.03 -7.35
N LYS A 87 -24.07 -20.22 -6.23
CA LYS A 87 -23.64 -20.99 -5.06
C LYS A 87 -22.87 -22.24 -5.51
N GLN A 88 -21.55 -22.19 -5.43
CA GLN A 88 -20.72 -23.38 -5.47
C GLN A 88 -20.08 -23.49 -4.10
N ASP A 89 -20.09 -24.70 -3.55
CA ASP A 89 -19.43 -25.05 -2.30
C ASP A 89 -17.94 -24.69 -2.42
N ILE A 90 -17.57 -23.55 -1.84
CA ILE A 90 -16.23 -23.00 -1.91
C ILE A 90 -15.33 -23.90 -1.06
N PRO A 91 -14.23 -24.45 -1.61
CA PRO A 91 -13.25 -25.16 -0.80
C PRO A 91 -12.72 -24.21 0.28
N ILE A 92 -12.79 -24.63 1.55
CA ILE A 92 -12.18 -23.93 2.67
C ILE A 92 -10.68 -23.87 2.39
N HIS A 93 -10.18 -22.74 1.91
CA HIS A 93 -8.76 -22.50 1.80
C HIS A 93 -8.19 -22.48 3.22
N LYS A 94 -7.34 -23.45 3.54
CA LYS A 94 -6.51 -23.40 4.73
C LYS A 94 -5.59 -22.19 4.60
N GLU A 95 -5.71 -21.24 5.53
CA GLU A 95 -4.74 -20.17 5.68
C GLU A 95 -3.39 -20.83 5.97
N THR A 96 -2.49 -20.82 4.99
CA THR A 96 -1.07 -20.88 5.32
C THR A 96 -0.75 -19.51 5.89
N GLU A 97 -0.63 -19.42 7.22
CA GLU A 97 -0.01 -18.28 7.90
C GLU A 97 1.40 -18.10 7.30
N ASP A 98 1.53 -17.25 6.30
CA ASP A 98 2.82 -16.67 5.95
C ASP A 98 3.00 -15.50 6.91
N ASP A 99 3.69 -15.74 8.03
CA ASP A 99 4.04 -14.75 9.06
C ASP A 99 4.95 -13.61 8.54
N ARG A 100 5.20 -13.55 7.23
CA ARG A 100 5.92 -12.46 6.58
C ARG A 100 5.03 -11.23 6.53
N ALA A 101 5.08 -10.47 7.62
CA ALA A 101 4.50 -9.15 7.73
C ALA A 101 5.00 -8.23 6.60
N HIS A 102 4.12 -7.34 6.14
CA HIS A 102 4.50 -6.25 5.24
C HIS A 102 5.30 -5.20 6.03
N ASP A 103 6.53 -4.92 5.57
CA ASP A 103 7.36 -3.88 6.18
C ASP A 103 6.66 -2.53 6.08
N THR A 104 6.26 -1.98 7.23
CA THR A 104 5.62 -0.68 7.36
C THR A 104 6.27 0.05 8.52
N ILE A 105 6.58 1.33 8.34
CA ILE A 105 7.09 2.17 9.41
C ILE A 105 6.00 3.11 9.91
N GLY A 106 5.74 3.08 11.21
CA GLY A 106 4.87 4.00 11.93
C GLY A 106 5.63 4.68 13.06
N MET A 107 5.32 5.94 13.33
CA MET A 107 5.93 6.71 14.40
C MET A 107 4.88 7.59 15.08
N VAL A 108 4.92 7.61 16.41
CA VAL A 108 4.13 8.50 17.26
C VAL A 108 5.07 9.34 18.10
N VAL A 109 4.80 10.63 18.20
CA VAL A 109 5.60 11.59 18.97
C VAL A 109 4.68 12.34 19.92
N ILE A 110 5.07 12.42 21.19
CA ILE A 110 4.38 13.23 22.21
C ILE A 110 5.32 14.35 22.63
N HIS A 111 4.90 15.59 22.42
CA HIS A 111 5.66 16.76 22.81
C HIS A 111 5.47 17.06 24.30
N LYS A 112 6.47 17.70 24.93
CA LYS A 112 6.41 18.07 26.37
C LYS A 112 5.24 18.98 26.75
N THR A 113 4.60 19.64 25.79
CA THR A 113 3.42 20.49 26.01
C THR A 113 2.10 19.74 25.86
N GLY A 114 2.13 18.42 25.62
CA GLY A 114 0.95 17.57 25.46
C GLY A 114 0.59 17.24 24.02
N GLY A 115 1.07 18.00 23.02
CA GLY A 115 0.70 17.78 21.62
C GLY A 115 1.18 16.44 21.06
N ILE A 116 0.33 15.76 20.30
CA ILE A 116 0.54 14.42 19.76
C ILE A 116 0.58 14.46 18.23
N ALA A 117 1.54 13.76 17.62
CA ALA A 117 1.59 13.55 16.18
C ALA A 117 1.84 12.08 15.85
N ALA A 118 1.20 11.59 14.79
CA ALA A 118 1.39 10.24 14.28
C ALA A 118 1.61 10.26 12.76
N GLY A 119 2.42 9.34 12.26
CA GLY A 119 2.66 9.19 10.83
C GLY A 119 3.08 7.78 10.47
N THR A 120 2.59 7.30 9.34
CA THR A 120 2.86 5.94 8.83
C THR A 120 3.17 5.99 7.34
N SER A 121 4.16 5.22 6.91
CA SER A 121 4.55 5.09 5.49
C SER A 121 4.73 3.62 5.14
N THR A 122 4.21 3.23 3.99
CA THR A 122 4.19 1.83 3.52
C THR A 122 4.07 1.78 2.00
N ASN A 123 4.21 0.56 1.45
CA ASN A 123 3.76 0.18 0.12
C ASN A 123 2.34 -0.46 0.10
N GLY A 124 1.65 -0.58 1.25
CA GLY A 124 0.28 -1.08 1.42
C GLY A 124 -0.74 -0.12 2.10
N ASP A 125 -1.54 -0.63 3.05
CA ASP A 125 -2.81 -0.04 3.54
C ASP A 125 -2.72 1.19 4.48
N SER A 126 -1.56 1.83 4.64
CA SER A 126 -1.39 2.90 5.63
C SER A 126 -1.97 4.31 5.32
N PRO A 127 -2.41 4.70 4.10
CA PRO A 127 -2.75 6.11 3.86
C PRO A 127 -4.14 6.52 4.38
N ILE A 128 -4.84 5.66 5.13
CA ILE A 128 -6.18 5.93 5.66
C ILE A 128 -6.07 6.41 7.13
N PRO A 129 -6.45 7.67 7.43
CA PRO A 129 -6.54 8.15 8.81
C PRO A 129 -7.47 7.27 9.66
N GLY A 130 -7.06 6.93 10.88
CA GLY A 130 -7.80 6.03 11.77
C GLY A 130 -7.54 4.54 11.56
N ALA A 131 -6.95 4.14 10.43
CA ALA A 131 -6.47 2.78 10.21
C ALA A 131 -4.95 2.70 10.34
N GLY A 132 -4.21 3.47 9.54
CA GLY A 132 -2.74 3.45 9.55
C GLY A 132 -2.09 4.33 10.61
N ALA A 133 -2.74 5.44 10.97
CA ALA A 133 -2.31 6.36 12.03
C ALA A 133 -3.49 7.22 12.51
N TYR A 134 -3.51 7.57 13.79
CA TYR A 134 -4.45 8.52 14.40
C TYR A 134 -3.76 9.24 15.56
N ALA A 135 -4.04 10.53 15.72
CA ALA A 135 -3.60 11.33 16.85
C ALA A 135 -4.71 12.32 17.21
N ASP A 136 -4.91 12.51 18.50
CA ASP A 136 -5.82 13.48 19.11
C ASP A 136 -5.13 14.02 20.37
N ASP A 137 -5.31 15.30 20.66
CA ASP A 137 -4.60 16.03 21.74
C ASP A 137 -5.33 15.94 23.10
#